data_AF-A0A8H4JDX0-F1
#
_entry.id   AF-A0A8H4JDX0-F1
#
_cell.length_a   1.000
_cell.length_b   1.000
_cell.length_c   1.000
_cell.angle_alpha   90.00
_cell.angle_beta   90.00
_cell.angle_gamma   90.00
#
_symmetry.space_group_name_H-M   'P 1'
#
loop_
_entity.id
_entity.type
_entity.pdbx_description
1 polymer ?
#
loop_
_entity_poly.entity_id
_entity_poly.type
_entity_poly.pdbx_seq_one_letter_code
_entity_poly.pdbx_strand_id
1 'polypeptide(L)'
;MPKPNLNTDIPIPTIDSATYYDVASQQLYLAITYPNGVSFKGNAIEVNLVTSSSTNSIFVGNGPFPVNANTGTVVLPLALTLASQGGQIVAAGLQSDLFESSPPSDPWQLPTINSSPFTSPASASFNSLGSVEVTWTWIAGMGATAQQVALLEPGQPPITTIVKSPAVTATFTMAQANNMFSPGKKITFQCTPISPGLWGALANTTFSIPRSSSMEPRSLNNSPPVSSNCTIVSLPVQGTSNSQVWWGTPEGAIETAIFNRDPSQFAGPSTISDTGSCLASISVSATNQQIWWITETGAIDGQINTGNGWASPGTGAGEAIPFNVAGTASTANGGSMTSLVLEGNTGALLFWVDPKGAIGCCRWLASSGWQAVFDALPPGTANATTQLSVLSVGSSAYLFCVGPSGAVVGASWSNASSATLGLMTQFTVPSSGNAAPGGGLASFSVSAQEVAVVWTTPRNNVEMAVLNESEPFQNLQRPITVAQSVLGGTGIAAYSTGANQCSIWWIGQASDLRRTNVDLTKFRATITPNWPVFEEAGPGSCKQMRSLIAQKVSGTQVDLLYVSANDIVAGLFYTFSNGA
;
A
#
# COMPACT_ATOMS: atom_id res chain seq x y z
N MET A 1 -53.72 -48.08 59.11
CA MET A 1 -53.00 -47.77 57.86
C MET A 1 -51.72 -47.04 58.25
N PRO A 2 -50.53 -47.42 57.77
CA PRO A 2 -49.28 -46.75 58.14
C PRO A 2 -49.26 -45.33 57.56
N LYS A 3 -48.68 -44.38 58.30
CA LYS A 3 -48.32 -43.05 57.76
C LYS A 3 -47.35 -43.27 56.59
N PRO A 4 -47.49 -42.55 55.45
CA PRO A 4 -46.47 -42.58 54.42
C PRO A 4 -45.15 -42.06 55.00
N ASN A 5 -44.07 -42.81 54.78
CA ASN A 5 -42.71 -42.37 55.07
C ASN A 5 -42.42 -41.11 54.26
N LEU A 6 -41.98 -40.05 54.92
CA LEU A 6 -41.59 -38.78 54.29
C LEU A 6 -40.19 -38.83 53.65
N ASN A 7 -39.47 -39.95 53.77
CA ASN A 7 -38.16 -40.12 53.17
C ASN A 7 -38.26 -41.12 52.00
N THR A 8 -38.06 -40.63 50.78
CA THR A 8 -37.54 -41.29 49.54
C THR A 8 -38.29 -41.03 48.23
N ASP A 9 -39.45 -40.37 48.21
CA ASP A 9 -40.21 -40.21 46.96
C ASP A 9 -40.07 -38.81 46.30
N ILE A 10 -38.86 -38.21 46.29
CA ILE A 10 -38.61 -37.14 45.29
C ILE A 10 -38.45 -37.85 43.94
N PRO A 11 -39.39 -37.67 42.98
CA PRO A 11 -39.31 -38.35 41.70
C PRO A 11 -38.03 -37.96 40.96
N ILE A 12 -37.47 -38.90 40.20
CA ILE A 12 -36.29 -38.64 39.37
C ILE A 12 -36.72 -37.72 38.20
N PRO A 13 -36.12 -36.53 38.03
CA PRO A 13 -36.39 -35.69 36.88
C PRO A 13 -35.81 -36.32 35.60
N THR A 14 -36.45 -36.05 34.46
CA THR A 14 -35.91 -36.39 33.14
C THR A 14 -35.41 -35.12 32.47
N ILE A 15 -34.22 -35.18 31.84
CA ILE A 15 -33.71 -34.10 31.01
C ILE A 15 -34.28 -34.26 29.60
N ASP A 16 -35.01 -33.24 29.14
CA ASP A 16 -35.70 -33.27 27.85
C ASP A 16 -34.78 -32.87 26.70
N SER A 17 -35.17 -33.24 25.48
CA SER A 17 -34.46 -32.91 24.23
C SER A 17 -34.43 -31.40 23.91
N ALA A 18 -35.24 -30.60 24.60
CA ALA A 18 -35.21 -29.14 24.49
C ALA A 18 -34.06 -28.50 25.30
N THR A 19 -33.29 -29.29 26.04
CA THR A 19 -32.09 -28.83 26.75
C THR A 19 -31.01 -28.40 25.77
N TYR A 20 -30.41 -27.23 25.99
CA TYR A 20 -29.29 -26.75 25.20
C TYR A 20 -28.36 -25.84 26.03
N TYR A 21 -27.14 -25.67 25.53
CA TYR A 21 -26.17 -24.71 26.09
C TYR A 21 -26.02 -23.52 25.13
N ASP A 22 -26.21 -22.31 25.63
CA ASP A 22 -25.98 -21.08 24.90
C ASP A 22 -24.57 -20.57 25.16
N VAL A 23 -23.73 -20.67 24.13
CA VAL A 23 -22.32 -20.24 24.15
C VAL A 23 -22.18 -18.73 24.31
N ALA A 24 -23.11 -17.94 23.76
CA ALA A 24 -23.00 -16.49 23.74
C ALA A 24 -23.28 -15.89 25.12
N SER A 25 -24.30 -16.43 25.82
CA SER A 25 -24.67 -16.02 27.18
C SER A 25 -23.97 -16.83 28.28
N GLN A 26 -23.26 -17.92 27.94
CA GLN A 26 -22.67 -18.88 28.87
C GLN A 26 -23.69 -19.46 29.86
N GLN A 27 -24.89 -19.77 29.34
CA GLN A 27 -26.01 -20.28 30.12
C GLN A 27 -26.42 -21.67 29.62
N LEU A 28 -26.64 -22.58 30.57
CA LEU A 28 -27.27 -23.87 30.33
C LEU A 28 -28.78 -23.70 30.51
N TYR A 29 -29.55 -23.98 29.44
CA TYR A 29 -31.00 -24.02 29.46
C TYR A 29 -31.43 -25.48 29.61
N LEU A 30 -31.73 -25.88 30.84
CA LEU A 30 -32.06 -27.25 31.20
C LEU A 30 -33.58 -27.45 31.20
N ALA A 31 -34.09 -28.16 30.20
CA ALA A 31 -35.50 -28.53 30.13
C ALA A 31 -35.73 -29.82 30.94
N ILE A 32 -36.54 -29.73 31.98
CA ILE A 32 -36.79 -30.82 32.92
C ILE A 32 -38.27 -31.18 32.94
N THR A 33 -38.54 -32.49 32.91
CA THR A 33 -39.87 -33.06 33.10
C THR A 33 -39.88 -34.05 34.27
N TYR A 34 -40.88 -33.91 35.16
CA TYR A 34 -41.19 -34.90 36.19
C TYR A 34 -42.32 -35.84 35.74
N PRO A 35 -42.36 -37.09 36.23
CA PRO A 35 -43.42 -38.05 35.93
C PRO A 35 -44.82 -37.52 36.28
N ASN A 36 -45.85 -37.91 35.53
CA ASN A 36 -47.24 -37.57 35.83
C ASN A 36 -47.76 -38.37 37.05
N GLY A 37 -48.57 -37.72 37.90
CA GLY A 37 -49.26 -38.39 39.02
C GLY A 37 -48.53 -38.39 40.38
N VAL A 38 -47.37 -37.72 40.48
CA VAL A 38 -46.66 -37.53 41.75
C VAL A 38 -47.18 -36.31 42.50
N SER A 39 -47.49 -36.50 43.79
CA SER A 39 -48.00 -35.46 44.70
C SER A 39 -46.92 -34.55 45.28
N PHE A 40 -45.64 -34.91 45.11
CA PHE A 40 -44.51 -34.20 45.68
C PHE A 40 -43.39 -34.02 44.64
N LYS A 41 -42.87 -32.80 44.51
CA LYS A 41 -41.81 -32.43 43.57
C LYS A 41 -40.83 -31.50 44.27
N GLY A 42 -39.54 -31.62 43.97
CA GLY A 42 -38.54 -30.67 44.46
C GLY A 42 -38.86 -29.24 44.02
N ASN A 43 -38.59 -28.25 44.88
CA ASN A 43 -38.77 -26.82 44.57
C ASN A 43 -37.56 -26.20 43.87
N ALA A 44 -36.47 -26.97 43.72
CA ALA A 44 -35.30 -26.62 42.95
C ALA A 44 -34.75 -27.85 42.19
N ILE A 45 -33.89 -27.61 41.21
CA ILE A 45 -33.08 -28.63 40.54
C ILE A 45 -31.63 -28.39 40.91
N GLU A 46 -30.95 -29.43 41.40
CA GLU A 46 -29.50 -29.48 41.53
C GLU A 46 -28.89 -30.04 40.25
N VAL A 47 -27.84 -29.39 39.74
CA VAL A 47 -27.19 -29.77 38.49
C VAL A 47 -25.71 -30.01 38.71
N ASN A 48 -25.26 -31.15 38.24
CA ASN A 48 -23.89 -31.60 38.36
C ASN A 48 -23.31 -31.96 36.98
N LEU A 49 -22.06 -31.56 36.73
CA LEU A 49 -21.30 -31.90 35.53
C LEU A 49 -20.37 -33.09 35.84
N VAL A 50 -20.51 -34.16 35.06
CA VAL A 50 -19.64 -35.33 35.13
C VAL A 50 -18.69 -35.28 33.94
N THR A 51 -17.42 -34.95 34.19
CA THR A 51 -16.39 -34.86 33.15
C THR A 51 -15.77 -36.24 32.89
N SER A 52 -15.27 -36.48 31.67
CA SER A 52 -14.63 -37.76 31.32
C SER A 52 -13.29 -38.01 32.04
N SER A 53 -12.73 -36.99 32.70
CA SER A 53 -11.42 -37.02 33.36
C SER A 53 -11.50 -37.33 34.86
N SER A 54 -12.69 -37.39 35.47
CA SER A 54 -12.84 -37.68 36.90
C SER A 54 -14.17 -38.38 37.20
N THR A 55 -14.18 -39.30 38.17
CA THR A 55 -15.40 -39.94 38.67
C THR A 55 -16.22 -39.04 39.61
N ASN A 56 -15.69 -37.86 39.97
CA ASN A 56 -16.35 -36.91 40.83
C ASN A 56 -17.16 -35.92 39.99
N SER A 57 -18.40 -35.68 40.39
CA SER A 57 -19.23 -34.67 39.76
C SER A 57 -18.87 -33.27 40.25
N ILE A 58 -18.88 -32.30 39.36
CA ILE A 58 -18.65 -30.88 39.65
C ILE A 58 -20.03 -30.23 39.81
N PHE A 59 -20.31 -29.66 40.98
CA PHE A 59 -21.53 -28.90 41.21
C PHE A 59 -21.57 -27.66 40.30
N VAL A 60 -22.57 -27.58 39.43
CA VAL A 60 -22.76 -26.47 38.49
C VAL A 60 -23.62 -25.37 39.14
N GLY A 61 -24.65 -25.78 39.88
CA GLY A 61 -25.55 -24.85 40.55
C GLY A 61 -26.89 -25.48 40.89
N ASN A 62 -27.74 -24.68 41.52
CA ASN A 62 -29.15 -24.98 41.71
C ASN A 62 -30.02 -23.90 41.06
N GLY A 63 -31.22 -24.28 40.63
CA GLY A 63 -32.17 -23.34 40.05
C GLY A 63 -33.61 -23.63 40.47
N PRO A 64 -34.44 -22.60 40.62
CA PRO A 64 -35.83 -22.76 41.07
C PRO A 64 -36.62 -23.54 40.02
N PHE A 65 -37.49 -24.43 40.49
CA PHE A 65 -38.42 -25.18 39.64
C PHE A 65 -39.87 -24.85 39.99
N PRO A 66 -40.79 -24.70 39.02
CA PRO A 66 -42.16 -24.31 39.33
C PRO A 66 -42.90 -25.38 40.13
N VAL A 67 -43.38 -25.01 41.32
CA VAL A 67 -44.01 -25.91 42.31
C VAL A 67 -45.23 -26.69 41.77
N ASN A 68 -45.91 -26.15 40.75
CA ASN A 68 -47.15 -26.71 40.19
C ASN A 68 -47.04 -27.15 38.72
N ALA A 69 -45.83 -27.19 38.14
CA ALA A 69 -45.63 -27.66 36.77
C ALA A 69 -45.04 -29.07 36.76
N ASN A 70 -45.37 -29.87 35.73
CA ASN A 70 -44.66 -31.14 35.47
C ASN A 70 -43.43 -30.91 34.59
N THR A 71 -43.36 -29.76 33.91
CA THR A 71 -42.32 -29.42 32.94
C THR A 71 -41.85 -27.99 33.18
N GLY A 72 -40.56 -27.73 33.09
CA GLY A 72 -40.01 -26.39 33.26
C GLY A 72 -38.59 -26.26 32.72
N THR A 73 -38.15 -25.03 32.47
CA THR A 73 -36.78 -24.73 32.06
C THR A 73 -36.05 -24.04 33.20
N VAL A 74 -34.90 -24.60 33.58
CA VAL A 74 -33.99 -24.01 34.56
C VAL A 74 -32.80 -23.43 33.81
N VAL A 75 -32.49 -22.16 34.07
CA VAL A 75 -31.36 -21.47 33.45
C VAL A 75 -30.25 -21.33 34.48
N LEU A 76 -29.07 -21.87 34.16
CA LEU A 76 -27.93 -21.88 35.07
C LEU A 76 -26.70 -21.28 34.40
N PRO A 77 -25.89 -20.47 35.11
CA PRO A 77 -24.59 -20.07 34.59
C PRO A 77 -23.69 -21.30 34.51
N LEU A 78 -23.16 -21.57 33.33
CA LEU A 78 -22.14 -22.61 33.13
C LEU A 78 -21.01 -21.98 32.34
N ALA A 79 -19.91 -21.69 33.03
CA ALA A 79 -18.74 -21.04 32.43
C ALA A 79 -18.26 -21.83 31.22
N LEU A 80 -17.90 -21.11 30.16
CA LEU A 80 -17.45 -21.75 28.92
C LEU A 80 -16.28 -22.70 29.19
N THR A 81 -15.34 -22.38 30.08
CA THR A 81 -14.20 -23.24 30.47
C THR A 81 -14.58 -24.59 31.08
N LEU A 82 -15.78 -24.73 31.63
CA LEU A 82 -16.31 -25.97 32.22
C LEU A 82 -17.15 -26.74 31.20
N ALA A 83 -18.07 -26.06 30.49
CA ALA A 83 -18.79 -26.63 29.36
C ALA A 83 -17.81 -27.21 28.33
N SER A 84 -16.65 -26.55 28.21
CA SER A 84 -15.61 -26.88 27.27
C SER A 84 -14.70 -28.05 27.70
N GLN A 85 -15.02 -28.75 28.79
CA GLN A 85 -14.35 -30.02 29.12
C GLN A 85 -15.11 -31.21 28.54
N GLY A 86 -16.30 -30.97 27.96
CA GLY A 86 -17.23 -32.02 27.59
C GLY A 86 -17.74 -32.80 28.80
N GLY A 87 -18.48 -33.87 28.56
CA GLY A 87 -19.03 -34.73 29.60
C GLY A 87 -20.55 -34.75 29.61
N GLN A 88 -21.11 -35.10 30.76
CA GLN A 88 -22.54 -35.36 30.93
C GLN A 88 -23.11 -34.50 32.05
N ILE A 89 -24.27 -33.92 31.82
CA ILE A 89 -25.05 -33.21 32.83
C ILE A 89 -26.02 -34.20 33.45
N VAL A 90 -26.05 -34.24 34.77
CA VAL A 90 -27.08 -34.93 35.54
C VAL A 90 -27.84 -33.92 36.40
N ALA A 91 -29.14 -34.13 36.51
CA ALA A 91 -30.03 -33.28 37.29
C ALA A 91 -30.66 -34.10 38.42
N ALA A 92 -30.77 -33.53 39.61
CA ALA A 92 -31.49 -34.12 40.72
C ALA A 92 -32.55 -33.14 41.23
N GLY A 93 -33.73 -33.65 41.60
CA GLY A 93 -34.74 -32.86 42.28
C GLY A 93 -34.24 -32.51 43.68
N LEU A 94 -34.21 -31.22 44.01
CA LEU A 94 -33.75 -30.71 45.30
C LEU A 94 -34.92 -30.13 46.07
N GLN A 95 -35.02 -30.48 47.34
CA GLN A 95 -35.88 -29.78 48.28
C GLN A 95 -35.02 -28.81 49.11
N SER A 96 -35.08 -27.52 48.77
CA SER A 96 -34.23 -26.48 49.38
C SER A 96 -34.34 -26.42 50.90
N ASP A 97 -35.53 -26.75 51.44
CA ASP A 97 -35.83 -26.59 52.86
C ASP A 97 -35.36 -27.78 53.70
N LEU A 98 -35.07 -28.92 53.06
CA LEU A 98 -34.62 -30.16 53.71
C LEU A 98 -33.20 -30.58 53.30
N PHE A 99 -32.60 -29.96 52.28
CA PHE A 99 -31.32 -30.36 51.69
C PHE A 99 -31.25 -31.84 51.26
N GLU A 100 -32.41 -32.41 50.90
CA GLU A 100 -32.50 -33.76 50.36
C GLU A 100 -32.61 -33.70 48.83
N SER A 101 -31.87 -34.59 48.15
CA SER A 101 -31.86 -34.71 46.69
C SER A 101 -32.40 -36.07 46.24
N SER A 102 -33.08 -36.08 45.10
CA SER A 102 -33.46 -37.33 44.41
C SER A 102 -32.21 -38.05 43.88
N PRO A 103 -32.33 -39.33 43.50
CA PRO A 103 -31.36 -39.92 42.58
C PRO A 103 -31.21 -39.07 41.31
N PRO A 104 -30.00 -39.04 40.69
CA PRO A 104 -29.76 -38.25 39.50
C PRO A 104 -30.54 -38.79 38.30
N SER A 105 -30.90 -37.89 37.40
CA SER A 105 -31.47 -38.18 36.09
C SER A 105 -30.54 -39.04 35.24
N ASP A 106 -31.09 -39.60 34.16
CA ASP A 106 -30.26 -40.09 33.07
C ASP A 106 -29.33 -38.96 32.58
N PRO A 107 -28.04 -39.24 32.29
CA PRO A 107 -27.10 -38.21 31.92
C PRO A 107 -27.39 -37.64 30.52
N TRP A 108 -27.49 -36.32 30.42
CA TRP A 108 -27.56 -35.61 29.16
C TRP A 108 -26.16 -35.27 28.65
N GLN A 109 -25.83 -35.70 27.43
CA GLN A 109 -24.52 -35.39 26.85
C GLN A 109 -24.42 -33.90 26.53
N LEU A 110 -23.37 -33.25 27.05
CA LEU A 110 -23.09 -31.88 26.67
C LEU A 110 -22.74 -31.84 25.18
N PRO A 111 -23.40 -30.99 24.36
CA PRO A 111 -23.09 -30.88 22.95
C PRO A 111 -21.63 -30.52 22.75
N THR A 112 -20.98 -31.14 21.78
CA THR A 112 -19.66 -30.69 21.34
C THR A 112 -19.81 -29.28 20.78
N ILE A 113 -19.27 -28.27 21.47
CA ILE A 113 -19.29 -26.89 20.99
C ILE A 113 -18.21 -26.78 19.91
N ASN A 114 -18.64 -27.05 18.68
CA ASN A 114 -17.82 -26.97 17.47
C ASN A 114 -17.76 -25.54 16.92
N SER A 115 -18.32 -24.55 17.62
CA SER A 115 -18.34 -23.17 17.15
C SER A 115 -16.95 -22.54 17.20
N SER A 116 -16.64 -21.71 16.20
CA SER A 116 -15.42 -20.91 16.16
C SER A 116 -15.16 -20.19 17.50
N PRO A 117 -13.90 -20.06 17.95
CA PRO A 117 -13.57 -19.21 19.11
C PRO A 117 -13.82 -17.72 18.83
N PHE A 118 -14.21 -17.35 17.62
CA PHE A 118 -14.47 -15.98 17.25
C PHE A 118 -15.97 -15.67 17.30
N THR A 119 -16.34 -14.52 17.87
CA THR A 119 -17.72 -14.00 17.81
C THR A 119 -18.06 -13.45 16.41
N SER A 120 -17.05 -13.26 15.56
CA SER A 120 -17.16 -12.82 14.18
C SER A 120 -16.12 -13.55 13.30
N PRO A 121 -16.39 -13.74 12.00
CA PRO A 121 -15.37 -14.21 11.08
C PRO A 121 -14.14 -13.31 11.15
N ALA A 122 -12.94 -13.90 11.12
CA ALA A 122 -11.72 -13.10 11.05
C ALA A 122 -11.78 -12.21 9.80
N SER A 123 -11.45 -10.94 9.95
CA SER A 123 -11.32 -10.00 8.84
C SER A 123 -9.85 -9.78 8.53
N ALA A 124 -9.50 -9.51 7.28
CA ALA A 124 -8.14 -9.21 6.89
C ALA A 124 -8.10 -7.86 6.19
N SER A 125 -7.07 -7.08 6.48
CA SER A 125 -6.80 -5.78 5.87
C SER A 125 -5.30 -5.60 5.67
N PHE A 126 -4.92 -4.68 4.79
CA PHE A 126 -3.53 -4.26 4.70
C PHE A 126 -3.24 -3.14 5.69
N ASN A 127 -2.06 -3.18 6.28
CA ASN A 127 -1.51 -2.03 6.98
C ASN A 127 -0.66 -1.17 6.03
N SER A 128 -0.24 -0.01 6.55
CA SER A 128 0.52 0.99 5.80
C SER A 128 1.93 0.56 5.36
N LEU A 129 2.43 -0.57 5.86
CA LEU A 129 3.69 -1.20 5.46
C LEU A 129 3.51 -2.28 4.39
N GLY A 130 2.27 -2.63 4.03
CA GLY A 130 1.94 -3.73 3.11
C GLY A 130 1.90 -5.10 3.73
N SER A 131 1.90 -5.16 5.06
CA SER A 131 1.62 -6.40 5.76
C SER A 131 0.11 -6.62 5.79
N VAL A 132 -0.30 -7.89 5.79
CA VAL A 132 -1.70 -8.24 6.02
C VAL A 132 -1.92 -8.42 7.51
N GLU A 133 -2.86 -7.67 8.05
CA GLU A 133 -3.35 -7.80 9.41
C GLU A 133 -4.67 -8.57 9.39
N VAL A 134 -4.69 -9.69 10.09
CA VAL A 134 -5.89 -10.48 10.33
C VAL A 134 -6.39 -10.13 11.71
N THR A 135 -7.62 -9.68 11.82
CA THR A 135 -8.26 -9.26 13.08
C THR A 135 -9.50 -10.08 13.36
N TRP A 136 -9.76 -10.34 14.64
CA TRP A 136 -10.94 -11.09 15.10
C TRP A 136 -11.40 -10.57 16.46
N THR A 137 -12.48 -11.15 16.99
CA THR A 137 -12.94 -10.85 18.36
C THR A 137 -13.06 -12.15 19.13
N TRP A 138 -12.47 -12.19 20.33
CA TRP A 138 -12.59 -13.33 21.24
C TRP A 138 -13.98 -13.37 21.87
N ILE A 139 -14.51 -14.57 22.10
CA ILE A 139 -15.62 -14.77 23.05
C ILE A 139 -15.14 -14.36 24.45
N ALA A 140 -15.95 -13.55 25.14
CA ALA A 140 -15.64 -13.09 26.49
C ALA A 140 -15.41 -14.27 27.45
N GLY A 141 -14.38 -14.20 28.29
CA GLY A 141 -14.02 -15.26 29.24
C GLY A 141 -13.04 -16.32 28.72
N MET A 142 -12.62 -16.24 27.44
CA MET A 142 -11.52 -17.07 26.90
C MET A 142 -10.13 -16.55 27.30
N GLY A 143 -9.87 -16.48 28.59
CA GLY A 143 -8.55 -16.19 29.13
C GLY A 143 -7.61 -17.37 28.87
N ALA A 144 -6.46 -17.11 28.24
CA ALA A 144 -5.33 -18.05 28.03
C ALA A 144 -5.40 -19.04 26.84
N THR A 145 -6.29 -18.90 25.87
CA THR A 145 -6.20 -19.70 24.62
C THR A 145 -5.16 -19.12 23.66
N ALA A 146 -4.26 -19.98 23.17
CA ALA A 146 -3.36 -19.67 22.06
C ALA A 146 -3.93 -20.24 20.76
N GLN A 147 -3.98 -19.41 19.72
CA GLN A 147 -4.41 -19.81 18.38
C GLN A 147 -3.21 -19.76 17.44
N GLN A 148 -3.07 -20.79 16.62
CA GLN A 148 -2.15 -20.78 15.50
C GLN A 148 -2.90 -20.21 14.31
N VAL A 149 -2.42 -19.08 13.79
CA VAL A 149 -2.92 -18.49 12.56
C VAL A 149 -1.93 -18.84 11.46
N ALA A 150 -2.40 -19.59 10.47
CA ALA A 150 -1.64 -20.03 9.32
C ALA A 150 -2.07 -19.23 8.08
N LEU A 151 -1.12 -18.61 7.39
CA LEU A 151 -1.28 -18.12 6.03
C LEU A 151 -1.02 -19.30 5.08
N LEU A 152 -2.04 -19.62 4.28
CA LEU A 152 -2.03 -20.72 3.32
C LEU A 152 -1.97 -20.21 1.88
N GLU A 153 -1.04 -20.77 1.13
CA GLU A 153 -0.96 -20.63 -0.32
C GLU A 153 -0.90 -22.02 -0.99
N PRO A 154 -1.67 -22.26 -2.07
CA PRO A 154 -1.59 -23.51 -2.80
C PRO A 154 -0.16 -23.85 -3.24
N GLY A 155 0.36 -24.99 -2.79
CA GLY A 155 1.68 -25.48 -3.17
C GLY A 155 2.88 -24.93 -2.36
N GLN A 156 2.65 -24.11 -1.34
CA GLN A 156 3.68 -23.59 -0.44
C GLN A 156 3.46 -24.08 1.01
N PRO A 157 4.52 -24.20 1.83
CA PRO A 157 4.37 -24.51 3.24
C PRO A 157 3.63 -23.37 3.98
N PRO A 158 2.76 -23.69 4.95
CA PRO A 158 2.01 -22.69 5.69
C PRO A 158 2.93 -21.81 6.53
N ILE A 159 2.71 -20.51 6.51
CA ILE A 159 3.39 -19.57 7.40
C ILE A 159 2.54 -19.39 8.63
N THR A 160 3.07 -19.75 9.79
CA THR A 160 2.26 -19.80 11.02
C THR A 160 2.77 -18.82 12.06
N THR A 161 1.83 -18.14 12.72
CA THR A 161 2.09 -17.32 13.91
C THR A 161 1.19 -17.75 15.04
N ILE A 162 1.65 -17.59 16.28
CA ILE A 162 0.88 -17.93 17.48
C ILE A 162 0.40 -16.62 18.11
N VAL A 163 -0.91 -16.48 18.27
CA VAL A 163 -1.52 -15.33 18.95
C VAL A 163 -2.20 -15.80 20.23
N LYS A 164 -1.91 -15.10 21.34
CA LYS A 164 -2.45 -15.40 22.67
C LYS A 164 -3.45 -14.33 23.07
N SER A 165 -4.59 -14.73 23.63
CA SER A 165 -5.53 -13.82 24.28
C SER A 165 -4.80 -12.94 25.32
N PRO A 166 -5.05 -11.61 25.38
CA PRO A 166 -6.15 -10.88 24.73
C PRO A 166 -5.85 -10.32 23.34
N ALA A 167 -4.69 -10.63 22.73
CA ALA A 167 -4.34 -10.08 21.42
C ALA A 167 -5.34 -10.54 20.34
N VAL A 168 -5.85 -9.59 19.55
CA VAL A 168 -6.92 -9.79 18.55
C VAL A 168 -6.43 -9.70 17.11
N THR A 169 -5.11 -9.57 16.91
CA THR A 169 -4.50 -9.33 15.61
C THR A 169 -3.32 -10.26 15.38
N ALA A 170 -3.23 -10.82 14.18
CA ALA A 170 -2.03 -11.45 13.63
C ALA A 170 -1.54 -10.61 12.44
N THR A 171 -0.25 -10.30 12.39
CA THR A 171 0.37 -9.57 11.28
C THR A 171 1.29 -10.51 10.51
N PHE A 172 1.10 -10.60 9.20
CA PHE A 172 1.98 -11.29 8.27
C PHE A 172 2.69 -10.25 7.42
N THR A 173 4.01 -10.12 7.57
CA THR A 173 4.79 -9.14 6.82
C THR A 173 5.05 -9.63 5.39
N MET A 174 5.30 -8.70 4.45
CA MET A 174 5.72 -9.03 3.08
C MET A 174 6.93 -9.98 3.04
N ALA A 175 7.90 -9.75 3.92
CA ALA A 175 9.13 -10.53 4.01
C ALA A 175 8.86 -11.96 4.52
N GLN A 176 8.04 -12.10 5.58
CA GLN A 176 7.61 -13.42 6.04
C GLN A 176 6.88 -14.13 4.93
N ALA A 177 5.96 -13.43 4.27
CA ALA A 177 5.17 -13.94 3.19
C ALA A 177 5.94 -14.11 1.87
N ASN A 178 7.27 -13.93 1.80
CA ASN A 178 8.07 -14.08 0.58
C ASN A 178 7.41 -13.45 -0.67
N ASN A 179 6.88 -12.22 -0.54
CA ASN A 179 6.16 -11.50 -1.61
C ASN A 179 4.90 -12.20 -2.15
N MET A 180 4.29 -13.10 -1.37
CA MET A 180 3.05 -13.80 -1.74
C MET A 180 1.82 -12.87 -1.84
N PHE A 181 1.91 -11.62 -1.38
CA PHE A 181 0.79 -10.68 -1.41
C PHE A 181 0.67 -9.93 -2.74
N SER A 182 0.30 -10.68 -3.78
CA SER A 182 0.05 -10.18 -5.13
C SER A 182 -1.42 -9.77 -5.38
N PRO A 183 -1.70 -8.56 -5.89
CA PRO A 183 -3.03 -8.15 -6.34
C PRO A 183 -3.84 -9.14 -7.17
N GLY A 184 -5.09 -9.34 -6.75
CA GLY A 184 -6.03 -10.29 -7.33
C GLY A 184 -5.83 -11.72 -6.83
N LYS A 185 -4.72 -12.02 -6.15
CA LYS A 185 -4.52 -13.32 -5.51
C LYS A 185 -5.43 -13.45 -4.29
N LYS A 186 -5.94 -14.66 -4.12
CA LYS A 186 -6.70 -15.04 -2.94
C LYS A 186 -5.77 -15.75 -1.97
N ILE A 187 -5.63 -15.20 -0.79
CA ILE A 187 -4.91 -15.82 0.32
C ILE A 187 -5.92 -16.35 1.33
N THR A 188 -5.62 -17.50 1.91
CA THR A 188 -6.50 -18.09 2.94
C THR A 188 -5.78 -18.08 4.27
N PHE A 189 -6.42 -17.51 5.27
CA PHE A 189 -5.99 -17.58 6.64
C PHE A 189 -6.77 -18.69 7.33
N GLN A 190 -6.04 -19.61 7.93
CA GLN A 190 -6.58 -20.71 8.69
C GLN A 190 -6.22 -20.53 10.16
N CYS A 191 -7.23 -20.49 11.02
CA CYS A 191 -7.05 -20.42 12.45
C CYS A 191 -7.28 -21.81 13.07
N THR A 192 -6.28 -22.34 13.76
CA THR A 192 -6.32 -23.64 14.44
C THR A 192 -5.96 -23.53 15.93
N PRO A 193 -6.69 -24.22 16.83
CA PRO A 193 -6.33 -24.31 18.23
C PRO A 193 -5.02 -25.08 18.44
N ILE A 194 -4.15 -24.63 19.36
CA ILE A 194 -2.83 -25.26 19.62
C ILE A 194 -2.91 -26.42 20.63
N SER A 195 -3.99 -26.53 21.42
CA SER A 195 -4.18 -27.65 22.37
C SER A 195 -5.15 -28.67 21.81
N PRO A 196 -4.77 -29.96 21.69
CA PRO A 196 -5.68 -31.04 21.36
C PRO A 196 -6.79 -31.10 22.42
N GLY A 197 -8.05 -31.03 21.99
CA GLY A 197 -9.21 -31.24 22.86
C GLY A 197 -9.98 -29.98 23.28
N LEU A 198 -9.58 -28.78 22.87
CA LEU A 198 -10.31 -27.56 23.23
C LEU A 198 -10.60 -26.59 22.04
N TRP A 199 -11.83 -26.72 21.50
CA TRP A 199 -12.77 -25.73 20.93
C TRP A 199 -12.44 -24.98 19.64
N GLY A 200 -13.32 -25.20 18.65
CA GLY A 200 -13.38 -24.49 17.37
C GLY A 200 -13.26 -25.41 16.17
N ALA A 201 -14.29 -25.47 15.32
CA ALA A 201 -14.10 -25.90 13.95
C ALA A 201 -13.06 -24.98 13.27
N LEU A 202 -12.25 -25.58 12.42
CA LEU A 202 -11.26 -24.89 11.59
C LEU A 202 -11.94 -23.72 10.86
N ALA A 203 -11.48 -22.51 11.14
CA ALA A 203 -12.03 -21.30 10.53
C ALA A 203 -11.10 -20.82 9.42
N ASN A 204 -11.65 -20.73 8.21
CA ASN A 204 -10.95 -20.19 7.05
C ASN A 204 -11.54 -18.82 6.70
N THR A 205 -10.67 -17.81 6.62
CA THR A 205 -10.99 -16.53 5.99
C THR A 205 -10.20 -16.43 4.70
N THR A 206 -10.90 -16.35 3.57
CA THR A 206 -10.27 -16.04 2.29
C THR A 206 -10.32 -14.54 2.08
N PHE A 207 -9.15 -13.94 1.90
CA PHE A 207 -9.00 -12.54 1.59
C PHE A 207 -8.49 -12.40 0.15
N SER A 208 -9.18 -11.57 -0.64
CA SER A 208 -8.74 -11.23 -1.99
C SER A 208 -7.92 -9.96 -1.90
N ILE A 209 -6.68 -10.03 -2.35
CA ILE A 209 -5.81 -8.85 -2.39
C ILE A 209 -6.41 -7.89 -3.43
N PRO A 210 -6.69 -6.63 -3.06
CA PRO A 210 -7.29 -5.66 -3.97
C PRO A 210 -6.50 -5.56 -5.27
N ARG A 211 -7.19 -5.50 -6.41
CA ARG A 211 -6.63 -5.22 -7.73
C ARG A 211 -7.47 -4.15 -8.41
N SER A 212 -6.82 -3.15 -9.00
CA SER A 212 -7.51 -2.16 -9.83
C SER A 212 -7.92 -2.78 -11.16
N SER A 213 -9.20 -2.71 -11.52
CA SER A 213 -9.72 -3.23 -12.80
C SER A 213 -9.35 -2.35 -14.01
N SER A 214 -8.88 -1.12 -13.77
CA SER A 214 -8.56 -0.10 -14.78
C SER A 214 -7.12 -0.17 -15.34
N MET A 215 -6.43 -1.29 -15.12
CA MET A 215 -4.97 -1.34 -15.16
C MET A 215 -4.46 -2.57 -15.90
N GLU A 216 -3.62 -2.34 -16.91
CA GLU A 216 -3.04 -3.37 -17.76
C GLU A 216 -1.50 -3.37 -17.60
N PRO A 217 -0.89 -4.46 -17.10
CA PRO A 217 0.58 -4.58 -17.04
C PRO A 217 1.19 -4.96 -18.39
N ARG A 218 2.33 -4.36 -18.75
CA ARG A 218 3.12 -4.73 -19.94
C ARG A 218 4.62 -4.67 -19.68
N SER A 219 5.39 -5.41 -20.47
CA SER A 219 6.87 -5.36 -20.49
C SER A 219 7.41 -5.40 -21.91
N LEU A 220 8.62 -4.85 -22.07
CA LEU A 220 9.41 -5.04 -23.28
C LEU A 220 10.16 -6.37 -23.20
N ASN A 221 9.58 -7.43 -23.75
CA ASN A 221 10.28 -8.72 -23.81
C ASN A 221 11.46 -8.64 -24.79
N ASN A 222 12.55 -9.35 -24.49
CA ASN A 222 13.78 -9.38 -25.30
C ASN A 222 14.48 -8.01 -25.48
N SER A 223 14.28 -7.06 -24.56
CA SER A 223 14.99 -5.78 -24.60
C SER A 223 16.41 -5.88 -24.04
N PRO A 224 17.37 -5.11 -24.58
CA PRO A 224 18.65 -4.88 -23.90
C PRO A 224 18.42 -4.40 -22.45
N PRO A 225 19.27 -4.84 -21.50
CA PRO A 225 19.09 -4.51 -20.10
C PRO A 225 19.26 -3.00 -19.86
N VAL A 226 18.51 -2.47 -18.91
CA VAL A 226 18.65 -1.09 -18.44
C VAL A 226 19.84 -1.00 -17.48
N SER A 227 20.78 -0.10 -17.77
CA SER A 227 21.89 0.20 -16.87
C SER A 227 21.37 0.65 -15.49
N SER A 228 21.96 0.12 -14.41
CA SER A 228 21.57 0.47 -13.04
C SER A 228 21.74 1.95 -12.70
N ASN A 229 22.57 2.65 -13.46
CA ASN A 229 22.94 4.04 -13.21
C ASN A 229 22.26 5.01 -14.18
N CYS A 230 21.49 4.52 -15.16
CA CYS A 230 20.82 5.35 -16.14
C CYS A 230 19.34 5.56 -15.81
N THR A 231 18.83 6.76 -16.10
CA THR A 231 17.38 7.00 -16.02
C THR A 231 16.68 6.48 -17.27
N ILE A 232 15.37 6.25 -17.17
CA ILE A 232 14.51 6.10 -18.35
C ILE A 232 13.82 7.45 -18.64
N VAL A 233 13.28 7.61 -19.83
CA VAL A 233 12.40 8.74 -20.17
C VAL A 233 11.36 8.30 -21.19
N SER A 234 10.22 9.01 -21.26
CA SER A 234 9.13 8.65 -22.15
C SER A 234 8.50 9.85 -22.82
N LEU A 235 7.87 9.61 -23.96
CA LEU A 235 7.00 10.55 -24.65
C LEU A 235 5.74 9.83 -25.13
N PRO A 236 4.60 10.53 -25.20
CA PRO A 236 3.42 9.96 -25.84
C PRO A 236 3.65 9.85 -27.34
N VAL A 237 3.27 8.71 -27.92
CA VAL A 237 3.26 8.53 -29.37
C VAL A 237 1.99 9.18 -29.90
N GLN A 238 2.18 10.30 -30.60
CA GLN A 238 1.12 11.17 -31.05
C GLN A 238 0.08 10.43 -31.92
N GLY A 239 -1.20 10.69 -31.66
CA GLY A 239 -2.31 10.03 -32.35
C GLY A 239 -2.53 8.56 -31.95
N THR A 240 -1.84 8.06 -30.92
CA THR A 240 -2.00 6.69 -30.42
C THR A 240 -2.22 6.66 -28.90
N SER A 241 -2.60 5.51 -28.37
CA SER A 241 -2.70 5.21 -26.94
C SER A 241 -1.41 4.62 -26.36
N ASN A 242 -0.25 4.87 -26.99
CA ASN A 242 1.02 4.28 -26.59
C ASN A 242 2.02 5.35 -26.18
N SER A 243 2.92 4.97 -25.28
CA SER A 243 4.15 5.70 -24.98
C SER A 243 5.34 5.06 -25.68
N GLN A 244 6.29 5.90 -26.10
CA GLN A 244 7.62 5.48 -26.49
C GLN A 244 8.56 5.75 -25.31
N VAL A 245 9.47 4.81 -25.05
CA VAL A 245 10.42 4.88 -23.93
C VAL A 245 11.83 4.82 -24.47
N TRP A 246 12.74 5.55 -23.81
CA TRP A 246 14.17 5.52 -24.05
C TRP A 246 14.90 5.18 -22.76
N TRP A 247 15.97 4.39 -22.86
CA TRP A 247 16.81 4.01 -21.73
C TRP A 247 18.26 3.81 -22.14
N GLY A 248 19.15 3.95 -21.16
CA GLY A 248 20.56 3.64 -21.32
C GLY A 248 20.89 2.17 -21.05
N THR A 249 21.78 1.58 -21.83
CA THR A 249 22.30 0.21 -21.62
C THR A 249 23.66 0.22 -20.91
N PRO A 250 24.11 -0.92 -20.33
CA PRO A 250 25.44 -1.04 -19.73
C PRO A 250 26.60 -0.74 -20.70
N GLU A 251 26.41 -0.94 -22.00
CA GLU A 251 27.41 -0.63 -23.05
C GLU A 251 27.47 0.85 -23.42
N GLY A 252 26.66 1.70 -22.76
CA GLY A 252 26.58 3.12 -23.04
C GLY A 252 25.79 3.46 -24.30
N ALA A 253 24.96 2.53 -24.80
CA ALA A 253 24.01 2.80 -25.86
C ALA A 253 22.70 3.39 -25.31
N ILE A 254 21.95 4.08 -26.17
CA ILE A 254 20.57 4.48 -25.88
C ILE A 254 19.66 3.65 -26.77
N GLU A 255 18.73 2.93 -26.15
CA GLU A 255 17.73 2.11 -26.82
C GLU A 255 16.37 2.78 -26.74
N THR A 256 15.49 2.44 -27.68
CA THR A 256 14.10 2.91 -27.66
C THR A 256 13.12 1.83 -28.06
N ALA A 257 11.91 1.90 -27.52
CA ALA A 257 10.81 1.04 -27.93
C ALA A 257 9.45 1.69 -27.70
N ILE A 258 8.48 1.26 -28.49
CA ILE A 258 7.06 1.43 -28.22
C ILE A 258 6.57 0.08 -27.68
N PHE A 259 5.79 0.09 -26.61
CA PHE A 259 5.21 -1.17 -26.11
C PHE A 259 4.42 -1.87 -27.24
N ASN A 260 4.71 -3.16 -27.46
CA ASN A 260 4.28 -4.00 -28.60
C ASN A 260 5.13 -3.90 -29.89
N ARG A 261 6.28 -3.24 -29.86
CA ARG A 261 7.29 -3.30 -30.92
C ARG A 261 8.63 -3.71 -30.34
N ASP A 262 9.44 -4.35 -31.17
CA ASP A 262 10.80 -4.71 -30.79
C ASP A 262 11.63 -3.45 -30.54
N PRO A 263 12.49 -3.46 -29.50
CA PRO A 263 13.45 -2.40 -29.27
C PRO A 263 14.38 -2.17 -30.47
N SER A 264 14.82 -0.93 -30.61
CA SER A 264 15.79 -0.53 -31.60
C SER A 264 16.79 0.45 -31.01
N GLN A 265 18.04 0.36 -31.47
CA GLN A 265 19.08 1.30 -31.07
C GLN A 265 18.73 2.72 -31.53
N PHE A 266 18.75 3.65 -30.58
CA PHE A 266 18.51 5.07 -30.81
C PHE A 266 19.82 5.85 -30.94
N ALA A 267 20.79 5.53 -30.10
CA ALA A 267 22.17 6.01 -30.19
C ALA A 267 23.15 4.86 -29.87
N GLY A 268 24.30 4.84 -30.55
CA GLY A 268 25.26 3.75 -30.48
C GLY A 268 25.97 3.60 -29.13
N PRO A 269 26.78 2.54 -28.95
CA PRO A 269 27.59 2.35 -27.74
C PRO A 269 28.51 3.53 -27.44
N SER A 270 28.91 3.69 -26.17
CA SER A 270 29.75 4.81 -25.70
C SER A 270 29.14 6.21 -25.90
N THR A 271 27.82 6.32 -26.09
CA THR A 271 27.11 7.62 -26.14
C THR A 271 26.96 8.20 -24.73
N ILE A 272 26.68 7.34 -23.75
CA ILE A 272 26.46 7.71 -22.35
C ILE A 272 27.39 6.91 -21.44
N SER A 273 27.65 7.46 -20.25
CA SER A 273 28.48 6.77 -19.25
C SER A 273 27.77 5.55 -18.64
N ASP A 274 28.52 4.46 -18.46
CA ASP A 274 28.09 3.27 -17.71
C ASP A 274 27.97 3.55 -16.21
N THR A 275 28.69 4.56 -15.71
CA THR A 275 28.63 5.06 -14.33
C THR A 275 27.41 5.95 -14.05
N GLY A 276 26.62 6.28 -15.08
CA GLY A 276 25.31 6.90 -14.95
C GLY A 276 25.10 8.14 -15.81
N SER A 277 24.03 8.10 -16.59
CA SER A 277 23.54 9.21 -17.40
C SER A 277 22.07 9.50 -17.10
N CYS A 278 21.70 10.77 -17.26
CA CYS A 278 20.32 11.22 -17.14
C CYS A 278 19.77 11.59 -18.51
N LEU A 279 18.56 11.13 -18.77
CA LEU A 279 17.80 11.41 -19.98
C LEU A 279 16.67 12.40 -19.65
N ALA A 280 16.40 13.33 -20.57
CA ALA A 280 15.26 14.23 -20.52
C ALA A 280 14.56 14.26 -21.88
N SER A 281 13.25 14.46 -21.88
CA SER A 281 12.44 14.50 -23.09
C SER A 281 11.58 15.76 -23.17
N ILE A 282 11.54 16.37 -24.34
CA ILE A 282 10.71 17.54 -24.64
C ILE A 282 9.75 17.15 -25.76
N SER A 283 8.47 17.51 -25.63
CA SER A 283 7.49 17.36 -26.71
C SER A 283 6.70 18.65 -26.86
N VAL A 284 7.24 19.58 -27.66
CA VAL A 284 6.57 20.87 -27.95
C VAL A 284 5.41 20.66 -28.93
N SER A 285 5.58 19.78 -29.91
CA SER A 285 4.54 19.41 -30.87
C SER A 285 4.78 18.01 -31.42
N ALA A 286 3.85 17.49 -32.22
CA ALA A 286 4.02 16.18 -32.86
C ALA A 286 5.20 16.11 -33.83
N THR A 287 5.62 17.25 -34.36
CA THR A 287 6.78 17.40 -35.25
C THR A 287 7.94 18.11 -34.55
N ASN A 288 7.93 18.18 -33.22
CA ASN A 288 9.04 18.70 -32.43
C ASN A 288 9.10 17.95 -31.10
N GLN A 289 9.71 16.77 -31.18
CA GLN A 289 10.06 15.96 -30.03
C GLN A 289 11.58 15.94 -29.90
N GLN A 290 12.09 15.95 -28.68
CA GLN A 290 13.52 16.02 -28.42
C GLN A 290 13.86 15.08 -27.27
N ILE A 291 14.96 14.37 -27.40
CA ILE A 291 15.55 13.55 -26.34
C ILE A 291 16.95 14.08 -26.11
N TRP A 292 17.26 14.39 -24.85
CA TRP A 292 18.54 14.92 -24.41
C TRP A 292 19.14 13.97 -23.39
N TRP A 293 20.46 13.83 -23.40
CA TRP A 293 21.20 13.00 -22.46
C TRP A 293 22.53 13.65 -22.04
N ILE A 294 23.06 13.20 -20.91
CA ILE A 294 24.40 13.56 -20.44
C ILE A 294 25.38 12.53 -20.99
N THR A 295 26.36 13.00 -21.77
CA THR A 295 27.44 12.16 -22.32
C THR A 295 28.44 11.76 -21.23
N GLU A 296 29.32 10.81 -21.53
CA GLU A 296 30.44 10.42 -20.65
C GLU A 296 31.37 11.59 -20.27
N THR A 297 31.41 12.64 -21.07
CA THR A 297 32.22 13.84 -20.82
C THR A 297 31.52 14.88 -19.94
N GLY A 298 30.27 14.63 -19.55
CA GLY A 298 29.42 15.60 -18.86
C GLY A 298 28.88 16.73 -19.76
N ALA A 299 29.06 16.65 -21.08
CA ALA A 299 28.34 17.49 -22.04
C ALA A 299 26.90 17.00 -22.21
N ILE A 300 25.97 17.90 -22.56
CA ILE A 300 24.61 17.52 -22.95
C ILE A 300 24.52 17.45 -24.47
N ASP A 301 24.02 16.32 -24.97
CA ASP A 301 23.75 16.07 -26.39
C ASP A 301 22.33 15.51 -26.55
N GLY A 302 21.85 15.35 -27.79
CA GLY A 302 20.47 14.95 -28.02
C GLY A 302 20.16 14.48 -29.44
N GLN A 303 18.89 14.16 -29.65
CA GLN A 303 18.28 14.05 -30.99
C GLN A 303 16.96 14.82 -31.00
N ILE A 304 16.62 15.36 -32.15
CA ILE A 304 15.38 16.09 -32.40
C ILE A 304 14.63 15.38 -33.53
N ASN A 305 13.33 15.16 -33.33
CA ASN A 305 12.40 14.72 -34.35
C ASN A 305 11.60 15.91 -34.85
N THR A 306 11.85 16.31 -36.09
CA THR A 306 11.18 17.43 -36.78
C THR A 306 9.98 16.97 -37.63
N GLY A 307 9.52 15.73 -37.47
CA GLY A 307 8.53 15.07 -38.33
C GLY A 307 9.15 14.27 -39.48
N ASN A 308 10.43 14.46 -39.77
CA ASN A 308 11.19 13.71 -40.81
C ASN A 308 12.05 12.58 -40.22
N GLY A 309 11.75 12.15 -38.99
CA GLY A 309 12.55 11.23 -38.22
C GLY A 309 13.50 11.93 -37.25
N TRP A 310 14.20 11.13 -36.46
CA TRP A 310 15.18 11.60 -35.47
C TRP A 310 16.51 11.94 -36.13
N ALA A 311 17.08 13.09 -35.77
CA ALA A 311 18.38 13.52 -36.24
C ALA A 311 19.14 14.28 -35.14
N SER A 312 20.46 14.37 -35.26
CA SER A 312 21.27 15.20 -34.37
C SER A 312 20.80 16.66 -34.42
N PRO A 313 20.80 17.36 -33.28
CA PRO A 313 20.50 18.79 -33.22
C PRO A 313 21.55 19.54 -34.06
N GLY A 314 21.10 20.38 -35.01
CA GLY A 314 22.01 21.15 -35.88
C GLY A 314 21.99 20.86 -37.40
N THR A 315 20.92 20.32 -37.99
CA THR A 315 20.82 20.20 -39.47
C THR A 315 20.28 21.46 -40.18
N GLY A 316 19.91 22.51 -39.43
CA GLY A 316 19.61 23.84 -39.95
C GLY A 316 20.80 24.79 -39.81
N ALA A 317 20.95 25.76 -40.72
CA ALA A 317 22.00 26.78 -40.62
C ALA A 317 21.79 27.63 -39.35
N GLY A 318 22.71 27.52 -38.37
CA GLY A 318 22.83 28.45 -37.24
C GLY A 318 22.47 27.93 -35.84
N GLU A 319 22.05 26.67 -35.65
CA GLU A 319 21.80 26.15 -34.29
C GLU A 319 23.11 25.68 -33.62
N ALA A 320 23.83 26.60 -32.97
CA ALA A 320 24.86 26.21 -32.01
C ALA A 320 24.17 25.68 -30.74
N ILE A 321 24.51 24.47 -30.29
CA ILE A 321 24.05 23.92 -29.01
C ILE A 321 25.00 24.45 -27.92
N PRO A 322 24.61 25.45 -27.12
CA PRO A 322 25.55 26.15 -26.27
C PRO A 322 25.91 25.38 -24.99
N PHE A 323 25.23 24.27 -24.74
CA PHE A 323 25.45 23.34 -23.62
C PHE A 323 26.08 22.01 -24.05
N ASN A 324 26.48 21.86 -25.33
CA ASN A 324 27.25 20.71 -25.80
C ASN A 324 28.76 20.99 -25.64
N VAL A 325 29.18 21.29 -24.41
CA VAL A 325 30.58 21.50 -24.04
C VAL A 325 30.90 20.57 -22.88
N ALA A 326 32.03 19.85 -22.99
CA ALA A 326 32.47 18.88 -21.99
C ALA A 326 32.64 19.54 -20.62
N GLY A 327 32.11 18.89 -19.58
CA GLY A 327 32.23 19.34 -18.19
C GLY A 327 31.45 20.61 -17.80
N THR A 328 30.72 21.26 -18.72
CA THR A 328 29.94 22.47 -18.41
C THR A 328 28.47 22.19 -18.13
N ALA A 329 27.96 21.03 -18.56
CA ALA A 329 26.54 20.75 -18.55
C ALA A 329 26.10 19.81 -17.43
N SER A 330 26.95 18.93 -16.89
CA SER A 330 26.64 18.22 -15.64
C SER A 330 27.84 17.45 -15.08
N THR A 331 27.68 16.81 -13.92
CA THR A 331 28.64 15.82 -13.44
C THR A 331 28.66 14.60 -14.38
N ALA A 332 29.85 14.15 -14.77
CA ALA A 332 30.04 13.01 -15.68
C ALA A 332 29.45 11.68 -15.14
N ASN A 333 29.17 11.61 -13.83
CA ASN A 333 28.67 10.42 -13.14
C ASN A 333 27.36 10.75 -12.39
N GLY A 334 26.22 10.71 -13.08
CA GLY A 334 24.91 10.76 -12.41
C GLY A 334 24.34 12.15 -12.12
N GLY A 335 24.61 13.13 -13.00
CA GLY A 335 23.92 14.42 -13.00
C GLY A 335 22.40 14.29 -13.18
N SER A 336 21.66 15.39 -13.00
CA SER A 336 20.20 15.40 -13.19
C SER A 336 19.80 16.44 -14.21
N MET A 337 18.85 16.06 -15.06
CA MET A 337 18.29 16.88 -16.12
C MET A 337 16.77 16.77 -16.10
N THR A 338 16.09 17.88 -16.36
CA THR A 338 14.64 17.90 -16.54
C THR A 338 14.27 18.98 -17.54
N SER A 339 13.05 18.93 -18.04
CA SER A 339 12.61 19.90 -19.05
C SER A 339 11.20 20.38 -18.80
N LEU A 340 10.91 21.57 -19.31
CA LEU A 340 9.61 22.21 -19.23
C LEU A 340 9.19 22.72 -20.61
N VAL A 341 8.02 22.33 -21.08
CA VAL A 341 7.42 22.94 -22.27
C VAL A 341 6.76 24.25 -21.85
N LEU A 342 7.06 25.33 -22.58
CA LEU A 342 6.51 26.65 -22.30
C LEU A 342 5.02 26.72 -22.64
N GLU A 343 4.32 27.61 -21.96
CA GLU A 343 2.90 27.87 -22.22
C GLU A 343 2.66 28.17 -23.71
N GLY A 344 1.56 27.61 -24.23
CA GLY A 344 1.19 27.73 -25.64
C GLY A 344 2.09 26.97 -26.62
N ASN A 345 2.94 26.05 -26.15
CA ASN A 345 3.89 25.28 -26.97
C ASN A 345 4.84 26.21 -27.78
N THR A 346 5.18 27.37 -27.22
CA THR A 346 6.02 28.37 -27.89
C THR A 346 7.51 28.03 -27.87
N GLY A 347 7.90 27.09 -27.03
CA GLY A 347 9.27 26.66 -26.84
C GLY A 347 9.40 25.70 -25.66
N ALA A 348 10.63 25.53 -25.19
CA ALA A 348 10.94 24.69 -24.05
C ALA A 348 12.14 25.24 -23.26
N LEU A 349 12.29 24.75 -22.04
CA LEU A 349 13.43 24.98 -21.16
C LEU A 349 14.05 23.62 -20.82
N LEU A 350 15.38 23.57 -20.84
CA LEU A 350 16.16 22.45 -20.35
C LEU A 350 16.91 22.91 -19.10
N PHE A 351 16.78 22.15 -18.02
CA PHE A 351 17.45 22.40 -16.76
C PHE A 351 18.36 21.25 -16.41
N TRP A 352 19.50 21.57 -15.80
CA TRP A 352 20.44 20.57 -15.33
C TRP A 352 21.19 21.03 -14.09
N VAL A 353 21.77 20.08 -13.36
CA VAL A 353 22.67 20.36 -12.24
C VAL A 353 24.10 20.39 -12.74
N ASP A 354 24.82 21.50 -12.51
CA ASP A 354 26.24 21.60 -12.86
C ASP A 354 27.13 20.96 -11.77
N PRO A 355 28.45 20.76 -12.04
CA PRO A 355 29.37 20.19 -11.04
C PRO A 355 29.54 21.01 -9.75
N LYS A 356 29.17 22.29 -9.74
CA LYS A 356 29.22 23.18 -8.56
C LYS A 356 27.87 23.23 -7.83
N GLY A 357 26.87 22.47 -8.26
CA GLY A 357 25.53 22.49 -7.68
C GLY A 357 24.71 23.72 -8.06
N ALA A 358 25.11 24.47 -9.09
CA ALA A 358 24.25 25.45 -9.75
C ALA A 358 23.21 24.72 -10.60
N ILE A 359 22.10 25.41 -10.90
CA ILE A 359 21.12 24.89 -11.85
C ILE A 359 21.25 25.69 -13.13
N GLY A 360 21.90 25.08 -14.12
CA GLY A 360 22.00 25.63 -15.45
C GLY A 360 20.67 25.52 -16.18
N CYS A 361 20.41 26.49 -17.06
CA CYS A 361 19.23 26.55 -17.88
C CYS A 361 19.60 26.97 -19.30
N CYS A 362 18.89 26.38 -20.25
CA CYS A 362 18.88 26.85 -21.62
C CYS A 362 17.44 26.86 -22.15
N ARG A 363 17.13 27.87 -22.95
CA ARG A 363 15.81 28.03 -23.57
C ARG A 363 15.89 27.71 -25.05
N TRP A 364 14.93 26.93 -25.53
CA TRP A 364 14.66 26.72 -26.93
C TRP A 364 13.39 27.46 -27.33
N LEU A 365 13.43 28.24 -28.41
CA LEU A 365 12.25 28.85 -29.02
C LEU A 365 12.13 28.39 -30.46
N ALA A 366 10.91 28.12 -30.91
CA ALA A 366 10.65 27.71 -32.29
C ALA A 366 11.15 28.72 -33.34
N SER A 367 11.20 30.01 -32.97
CA SER A 367 11.64 31.09 -33.86
C SER A 367 13.16 31.29 -33.92
N SER A 368 13.92 30.83 -32.92
CA SER A 368 15.34 31.19 -32.77
C SER A 368 16.25 30.04 -32.33
N GLY A 369 15.73 28.82 -32.20
CA GLY A 369 16.49 27.68 -31.69
C GLY A 369 16.89 27.83 -30.22
N TRP A 370 17.96 27.13 -29.85
CA TRP A 370 18.56 27.20 -28.51
C TRP A 370 19.29 28.52 -28.28
N GLN A 371 19.08 29.10 -27.10
CA GLN A 371 19.67 30.37 -26.68
C GLN A 371 20.87 30.18 -25.76
N ALA A 372 21.60 31.24 -25.44
CA ALA A 372 22.75 31.15 -24.53
C ALA A 372 22.37 30.50 -23.18
N VAL A 373 23.30 29.72 -22.64
CA VAL A 373 23.19 29.13 -21.30
C VAL A 373 23.24 30.23 -20.25
N PHE A 374 22.45 30.09 -19.20
CA PHE A 374 22.52 30.92 -18.00
C PHE A 374 22.20 30.10 -16.74
N ASP A 375 22.63 30.58 -15.58
CA ASP A 375 22.26 29.96 -14.31
C ASP A 375 20.82 30.37 -13.94
N ALA A 376 19.93 29.39 -13.80
CA ALA A 376 18.61 29.60 -13.21
C ALA A 376 18.71 29.72 -11.68
N LEU A 377 19.63 28.98 -11.06
CA LEU A 377 19.96 29.08 -9.63
C LEU A 377 21.48 29.05 -9.42
N PRO A 378 21.99 29.78 -8.40
CA PRO A 378 23.43 29.94 -8.19
C PRO A 378 24.13 28.66 -7.70
N PRO A 379 25.48 28.58 -7.77
CA PRO A 379 26.27 27.50 -7.22
C PRO A 379 25.95 27.17 -5.75
N GLY A 380 26.03 25.89 -5.39
CA GLY A 380 25.73 25.39 -4.04
C GLY A 380 24.24 25.24 -3.72
N THR A 381 23.34 25.52 -4.66
CA THR A 381 21.90 25.35 -4.47
C THR A 381 21.50 23.87 -4.40
N ALA A 382 22.05 23.05 -5.28
CA ALA A 382 21.66 21.66 -5.47
C ALA A 382 22.79 20.71 -5.10
N ASN A 383 22.46 19.54 -4.54
CA ASN A 383 23.39 18.42 -4.45
C ASN A 383 23.63 17.84 -5.86
N ALA A 384 24.86 17.48 -6.21
CA ALA A 384 25.21 16.92 -7.51
C ALA A 384 24.38 15.67 -7.90
N THR A 385 23.89 14.92 -6.91
CA THR A 385 23.08 13.72 -7.10
C THR A 385 21.58 13.98 -6.90
N THR A 386 21.13 15.22 -6.80
CA THR A 386 19.70 15.50 -6.64
C THR A 386 18.89 15.06 -7.86
N GLN A 387 17.59 14.79 -7.69
CA GLN A 387 16.67 14.72 -8.81
C GLN A 387 16.03 16.10 -9.00
N LEU A 388 15.98 16.61 -10.22
CA LEU A 388 15.24 17.81 -10.56
C LEU A 388 13.77 17.47 -10.86
N SER A 389 12.87 18.30 -10.36
CA SER A 389 11.46 18.27 -10.75
C SER A 389 11.02 19.67 -11.16
N VAL A 390 10.34 19.78 -12.31
CA VAL A 390 9.87 21.06 -12.84
C VAL A 390 8.43 20.94 -13.29
N LEU A 391 7.64 22.00 -13.11
CA LEU A 391 6.32 22.12 -13.71
C LEU A 391 5.99 23.58 -14.02
N SER A 392 4.94 23.79 -14.81
CA SER A 392 4.32 25.10 -15.00
C SER A 392 2.89 25.11 -14.46
N VAL A 393 2.48 26.27 -13.94
CA VAL A 393 1.10 26.58 -13.61
C VAL A 393 0.78 27.95 -14.20
N GLY A 394 -0.06 27.97 -15.24
CA GLY A 394 -0.18 29.16 -16.09
C GLY A 394 1.18 29.52 -16.71
N SER A 395 1.54 30.81 -16.64
CA SER A 395 2.85 31.30 -17.08
C SER A 395 3.97 31.09 -16.07
N SER A 396 3.65 30.74 -14.82
CA SER A 396 4.64 30.52 -13.76
C SER A 396 5.35 29.18 -13.95
N ALA A 397 6.67 29.16 -13.76
CA ALA A 397 7.46 27.94 -13.70
C ALA A 397 7.98 27.70 -12.29
N TYR A 398 7.93 26.44 -11.86
CA TYR A 398 8.39 25.97 -10.57
C TYR A 398 9.44 24.91 -10.75
N LEU A 399 10.56 25.07 -10.07
CA LEU A 399 11.64 24.10 -10.06
C LEU A 399 11.97 23.71 -8.63
N PHE A 400 12.13 22.40 -8.42
CA PHE A 400 12.46 21.80 -7.14
C PHE A 400 13.72 20.95 -7.25
N CYS A 401 14.53 21.02 -6.20
CA CYS A 401 15.73 20.21 -6.04
C CYS A 401 15.99 19.92 -4.56
N VAL A 402 17.03 19.15 -4.28
CA VAL A 402 17.54 18.87 -2.94
C VAL A 402 18.92 19.49 -2.80
N GLY A 403 19.08 20.36 -1.81
CA GLY A 403 20.35 21.03 -1.53
C GLY A 403 21.36 20.14 -0.80
N PRO A 404 22.61 20.60 -0.62
CA PRO A 404 23.68 19.83 0.04
C PRO A 404 23.36 19.40 1.48
N SER A 405 22.52 20.16 2.20
CA SER A 405 22.04 19.81 3.55
C SER A 405 20.95 18.73 3.56
N GLY A 406 20.45 18.33 2.39
CA GLY A 406 19.27 17.47 2.24
C GLY A 406 17.95 18.24 2.28
N ALA A 407 17.94 19.56 2.46
CA ALA A 407 16.71 20.35 2.40
C ALA A 407 16.14 20.37 0.97
N VAL A 408 14.81 20.31 0.85
CA VAL A 408 14.12 20.55 -0.42
C VAL A 408 14.12 22.06 -0.67
N VAL A 409 14.59 22.47 -1.84
CA VAL A 409 14.66 23.88 -2.26
C VAL A 409 13.69 24.06 -3.43
N GLY A 410 12.86 25.09 -3.35
CA GLY A 410 11.98 25.50 -4.42
C GLY A 410 12.43 26.83 -5.03
N ALA A 411 12.18 27.01 -6.32
CA ALA A 411 12.41 28.27 -7.01
C ALA A 411 11.36 28.50 -8.07
N SER A 412 11.09 29.77 -8.38
CA SER A 412 10.05 30.14 -9.36
C SER A 412 10.44 31.29 -10.28
N TRP A 413 9.81 31.28 -11.45
CA TRP A 413 9.58 32.46 -12.29
C TRP A 413 8.08 32.71 -12.38
N SER A 414 7.64 33.96 -12.23
CA SER A 414 6.24 34.34 -12.44
C SER A 414 5.81 34.31 -13.92
N ASN A 415 6.78 34.44 -14.83
CA ASN A 415 6.55 34.32 -16.27
C ASN A 415 7.74 33.67 -16.98
N ALA A 416 7.67 32.37 -17.16
CA ALA A 416 8.68 31.57 -17.87
C ALA A 416 8.73 31.85 -19.38
N SER A 417 7.68 32.47 -19.92
CA SER A 417 7.59 32.86 -21.32
C SER A 417 8.18 34.26 -21.59
N SER A 418 8.57 35.01 -20.55
CA SER A 418 9.20 36.33 -20.65
C SER A 418 10.36 36.34 -21.66
N ALA A 419 10.50 37.41 -22.44
CA ALA A 419 11.58 37.55 -23.43
C ALA A 419 12.99 37.47 -22.80
N THR A 420 13.11 37.91 -21.54
CA THR A 420 14.32 37.82 -20.75
C THR A 420 14.03 37.03 -19.47
N LEU A 421 14.75 35.94 -19.26
CA LEU A 421 14.74 35.16 -18.02
C LEU A 421 15.99 35.52 -17.21
N GLY A 422 15.79 35.83 -15.93
CA GLY A 422 16.87 36.02 -14.97
C GLY A 422 16.96 34.83 -14.02
N LEU A 423 17.65 35.03 -12.89
CA LEU A 423 17.64 34.05 -11.79
C LEU A 423 16.21 33.78 -11.31
N MET A 424 15.91 32.53 -10.98
CA MET A 424 14.67 32.18 -10.31
C MET A 424 14.67 32.74 -8.89
N THR A 425 13.49 33.13 -8.40
CA THR A 425 13.33 33.52 -7.00
C THR A 425 13.23 32.26 -6.15
N GLN A 426 14.24 32.03 -5.31
CA GLN A 426 14.27 30.92 -4.37
C GLN A 426 13.26 31.13 -3.24
N PHE A 427 12.66 30.04 -2.79
CA PHE A 427 11.81 29.99 -1.62
C PHE A 427 12.06 28.70 -0.83
N THR A 428 11.84 28.78 0.48
CA THR A 428 12.03 27.63 1.37
C THR A 428 10.84 26.69 1.25
N VAL A 429 11.09 25.42 0.95
CA VAL A 429 10.09 24.37 1.15
C VAL A 429 10.18 23.92 2.61
N PRO A 430 9.07 23.90 3.36
CA PRO A 430 9.06 23.38 4.72
C PRO A 430 9.53 21.93 4.73
N SER A 431 10.59 21.65 5.49
CA SER A 431 11.14 20.31 5.62
C SER A 431 11.33 19.96 7.10
N SER A 432 10.30 19.38 7.73
CA SER A 432 10.42 18.69 9.02
C SER A 432 11.32 17.44 8.96
N GLY A 433 11.67 17.00 7.75
CA GLY A 433 12.71 16.00 7.47
C GLY A 433 13.48 16.34 6.20
N ASN A 434 14.79 16.10 6.20
CA ASN A 434 15.61 16.19 4.99
C ASN A 434 15.14 15.15 3.97
N ALA A 435 15.31 15.41 2.67
CA ALA A 435 15.19 14.41 1.64
C ALA A 435 16.31 13.38 1.74
N ALA A 436 16.02 12.13 1.38
CA ALA A 436 17.02 11.07 1.34
C ALA A 436 18.06 11.36 0.25
N PRO A 437 19.37 11.18 0.51
CA PRO A 437 20.35 11.06 -0.55
C PRO A 437 19.93 9.91 -1.47
N GLY A 438 19.99 10.08 -2.79
CA GLY A 438 19.49 9.01 -3.67
C GLY A 438 17.98 9.02 -3.89
N GLY A 439 17.23 9.82 -3.13
CA GLY A 439 15.78 9.75 -3.07
C GLY A 439 15.04 10.32 -4.27
N GLY A 440 13.77 9.92 -4.39
CA GLY A 440 12.85 10.45 -5.39
C GLY A 440 12.35 11.85 -5.03
N LEU A 441 12.19 12.69 -6.07
CA LEU A 441 11.54 14.00 -6.00
C LEU A 441 10.57 14.14 -7.18
N ALA A 442 9.32 14.50 -6.91
CA ALA A 442 8.33 14.80 -7.94
C ALA A 442 7.47 16.00 -7.54
N SER A 443 6.94 16.70 -8.53
CA SER A 443 6.06 17.85 -8.33
C SER A 443 4.88 17.79 -9.29
N PHE A 444 3.74 18.32 -8.86
CA PHE A 444 2.51 18.32 -9.65
C PHE A 444 1.65 19.55 -9.36
N SER A 445 0.80 19.92 -10.31
CA SER A 445 -0.15 21.00 -10.15
C SER A 445 -1.37 20.53 -9.36
N VAL A 446 -1.73 21.29 -8.33
CA VAL A 446 -2.92 21.07 -7.51
C VAL A 446 -4.11 21.85 -8.07
N SER A 447 -3.85 23.11 -8.42
CA SER A 447 -4.80 24.05 -9.01
C SER A 447 -4.06 25.07 -9.89
N ALA A 448 -4.77 26.06 -10.41
CA ALA A 448 -4.20 27.13 -11.23
C ALA A 448 -3.25 28.09 -10.47
N GLN A 449 -3.13 27.96 -9.14
CA GLN A 449 -2.28 28.83 -8.30
C GLN A 449 -1.50 28.02 -7.25
N GLU A 450 -1.68 26.70 -7.22
CA GLU A 450 -1.12 25.84 -6.19
C GLU A 450 -0.35 24.69 -6.82
N VAL A 451 0.82 24.43 -6.24
CA VAL A 451 1.70 23.32 -6.61
C VAL A 451 1.96 22.46 -5.39
N ALA A 452 2.27 21.20 -5.61
CA ALA A 452 2.72 20.30 -4.58
C ALA A 452 4.05 19.67 -4.98
N VAL A 453 4.89 19.41 -3.99
CA VAL A 453 6.14 18.70 -4.13
C VAL A 453 6.15 17.54 -3.15
N VAL A 454 6.60 16.38 -3.62
CA VAL A 454 6.70 15.14 -2.84
C VAL A 454 8.11 14.59 -2.93
N TRP A 455 8.61 14.07 -1.81
CA TRP A 455 9.95 13.52 -1.73
C TRP A 455 10.03 12.33 -0.78
N THR A 456 11.04 11.50 -0.98
CA THR A 456 11.38 10.42 -0.05
C THR A 456 12.32 10.94 1.04
N THR A 457 12.11 10.55 2.30
CA THR A 457 12.97 10.95 3.43
C THR A 457 13.93 9.82 3.85
N PRO A 458 14.99 10.10 4.65
CA PRO A 458 15.85 9.09 5.27
C PRO A 458 15.11 8.07 6.15
N ARG A 459 13.87 8.36 6.59
CA ARG A 459 13.02 7.40 7.30
C ARG A 459 12.26 6.47 6.35
N ASN A 460 12.58 6.49 5.06
CA ASN A 460 11.96 5.62 4.05
C ASN A 460 10.44 5.81 3.98
N ASN A 461 9.98 7.07 4.02
CA ASN A 461 8.60 7.47 3.79
C ASN A 461 8.51 8.58 2.76
N VAL A 462 7.31 8.83 2.24
CA VAL A 462 6.99 9.98 1.39
C VAL A 462 6.47 11.13 2.24
N GLU A 463 7.00 12.31 2.02
CA GLU A 463 6.44 13.58 2.52
C GLU A 463 5.95 14.43 1.35
N MET A 464 4.95 15.27 1.65
CA MET A 464 4.40 16.25 0.70
C MET A 464 4.38 17.62 1.35
N ALA A 465 4.67 18.65 0.55
CA ALA A 465 4.33 20.04 0.83
C ALA A 465 3.42 20.58 -0.28
N VAL A 466 2.40 21.35 0.11
CA VAL A 466 1.54 22.12 -0.81
C VAL A 466 1.89 23.60 -0.66
N LEU A 467 2.05 24.29 -1.79
CA LEU A 467 2.53 25.67 -1.89
C LEU A 467 1.50 26.50 -2.67
N ASN A 468 1.25 27.73 -2.21
CA ASN A 468 0.32 28.68 -2.83
C ASN A 468 1.04 30.03 -3.05
N GLU A 469 0.84 30.64 -4.22
CA GLU A 469 1.41 31.94 -4.62
C GLU A 469 0.85 33.15 -3.85
N SER A 470 -0.39 33.10 -3.35
CA SER A 470 -1.12 34.30 -2.91
C SER A 470 -0.99 34.65 -1.42
N GLU A 471 -0.36 33.80 -0.61
CA GLU A 471 -0.18 33.98 0.84
C GLU A 471 1.29 33.70 1.20
N PRO A 472 1.86 34.28 2.28
CA PRO A 472 3.12 33.78 2.82
C PRO A 472 2.93 32.30 3.13
N PHE A 473 3.52 31.46 2.27
CA PHE A 473 3.19 30.06 2.03
C PHE A 473 2.43 29.38 3.19
N GLN A 474 1.14 29.07 2.99
CA GLN A 474 0.37 28.21 3.89
C GLN A 474 0.97 26.79 3.81
N ASN A 475 2.00 26.60 4.61
CA ASN A 475 2.97 25.52 4.54
C ASN A 475 2.41 24.26 5.18
N LEU A 476 1.55 23.56 4.45
CA LEU A 476 1.06 22.25 4.88
C LEU A 476 2.04 21.16 4.45
N GLN A 477 2.87 20.72 5.40
CA GLN A 477 3.78 19.59 5.21
C GLN A 477 3.34 18.40 6.05
N ARG A 478 3.18 17.23 5.43
CA ARG A 478 2.79 16.00 6.13
C ARG A 478 3.39 14.73 5.49
N PRO A 479 3.66 13.69 6.30
CA PRO A 479 3.92 12.37 5.76
C PRO A 479 2.68 11.83 5.05
N ILE A 480 2.85 11.35 3.82
CA ILE A 480 1.82 10.66 3.05
C ILE A 480 1.88 9.15 3.29
N THR A 481 3.05 8.65 3.69
CA THR A 481 3.25 7.24 4.06
C THR A 481 3.88 7.13 5.45
N VAL A 482 3.74 5.97 6.09
CA VAL A 482 4.49 5.66 7.32
C VAL A 482 5.98 5.48 7.02
N ALA A 483 6.81 5.59 8.05
CA ALA A 483 8.24 5.23 8.00
C ALA A 483 8.41 3.79 7.49
N GLN A 484 9.48 3.55 6.74
CA GLN A 484 9.79 2.25 6.13
C GLN A 484 8.78 1.74 5.08
N SER A 485 7.91 2.60 4.55
CA SER A 485 6.99 2.22 3.46
C SER A 485 7.66 2.27 2.07
N VAL A 486 8.79 2.97 1.92
CA VAL A 486 9.51 3.22 0.66
C VAL A 486 10.86 2.51 0.69
N LEU A 487 11.28 1.87 -0.40
CA LEU A 487 12.65 1.37 -0.56
C LEU A 487 13.61 2.55 -0.77
N GLY A 488 14.63 2.68 0.08
CA GLY A 488 15.57 3.81 0.00
C GLY A 488 16.30 3.88 -1.35
N GLY A 489 16.61 5.08 -1.83
CA GLY A 489 17.31 5.28 -3.11
C GLY A 489 16.45 5.03 -4.36
N THR A 490 15.12 4.92 -4.21
CA THR A 490 14.19 4.70 -5.32
C THR A 490 13.44 5.96 -5.74
N GLY A 491 12.87 5.91 -6.94
CA GLY A 491 12.10 7.00 -7.53
C GLY A 491 10.70 7.13 -6.93
N ILE A 492 10.12 8.32 -7.13
CA ILE A 492 8.72 8.63 -6.84
C ILE A 492 8.10 9.23 -8.10
N ALA A 493 6.86 8.87 -8.40
CA ALA A 493 6.08 9.51 -9.44
C ALA A 493 4.80 10.09 -8.84
N ALA A 494 4.35 11.22 -9.39
CA ALA A 494 3.10 11.84 -9.01
C ALA A 494 2.37 12.30 -10.27
N TYR A 495 1.04 12.17 -10.26
CA TYR A 495 0.19 12.61 -11.36
C TYR A 495 -1.11 13.19 -10.82
N SER A 496 -1.47 14.37 -11.32
CA SER A 496 -2.73 15.03 -10.99
C SER A 496 -3.86 14.40 -11.81
N THR A 497 -4.78 13.70 -11.15
CA THR A 497 -5.89 12.97 -11.79
C THR A 497 -7.16 13.83 -11.92
N GLY A 498 -7.18 15.00 -11.28
CA GLY A 498 -8.28 15.96 -11.34
C GLY A 498 -8.05 17.12 -10.37
N ALA A 499 -9.01 18.04 -10.28
CA ALA A 499 -8.93 19.13 -9.33
C ALA A 499 -8.85 18.56 -7.89
N ASN A 500 -7.82 18.97 -7.14
CA ASN A 500 -7.56 18.49 -5.77
C ASN A 500 -7.36 16.97 -5.63
N GLN A 501 -7.10 16.23 -6.71
CA GLN A 501 -6.86 14.79 -6.67
C GLN A 501 -5.55 14.44 -7.35
N CYS A 502 -4.73 13.63 -6.69
CA CYS A 502 -3.54 13.08 -7.31
C CYS A 502 -3.33 11.62 -6.92
N SER A 503 -2.59 10.92 -7.77
CA SER A 503 -2.03 9.62 -7.49
C SER A 503 -0.52 9.77 -7.29
N ILE A 504 0.01 9.09 -6.28
CA ILE A 504 1.45 9.07 -5.98
C ILE A 504 1.88 7.61 -5.93
N TRP A 505 3.00 7.33 -6.61
CA TRP A 505 3.58 6.00 -6.71
C TRP A 505 5.01 5.98 -6.19
N TRP A 506 5.37 4.89 -5.52
CA TRP A 506 6.72 4.64 -5.02
C TRP A 506 7.02 3.15 -5.02
N ILE A 507 8.31 2.82 -4.93
CA ILE A 507 8.76 1.45 -4.75
C ILE A 507 8.82 1.15 -3.25
N GLY A 508 8.12 0.10 -2.81
CA GLY A 508 8.09 -0.38 -1.44
C GLY A 508 9.31 -1.23 -1.08
N GLN A 509 9.53 -1.43 0.23
CA GLN A 509 10.68 -2.18 0.77
C GLN A 509 10.81 -3.60 0.21
N ALA A 510 9.71 -4.20 -0.23
CA ALA A 510 9.68 -5.53 -0.83
C ALA A 510 9.96 -5.50 -2.34
N SER A 511 10.43 -4.37 -2.87
CA SER A 511 10.56 -4.11 -4.32
C SER A 511 9.21 -4.21 -5.06
N ASP A 512 8.12 -3.91 -4.36
CA ASP A 512 6.76 -3.86 -4.89
C ASP A 512 6.40 -2.43 -5.27
N LEU A 513 5.54 -2.24 -6.28
CA LEU A 513 5.04 -0.90 -6.58
C LEU A 513 3.84 -0.58 -5.69
N ARG A 514 3.79 0.64 -5.18
CA ARG A 514 2.75 1.09 -4.26
C ARG A 514 2.14 2.37 -4.77
N ARG A 515 0.84 2.54 -4.53
CA ARG A 515 0.10 3.74 -4.89
C ARG A 515 -0.71 4.25 -3.70
N THR A 516 -0.86 5.57 -3.64
CA THR A 516 -1.95 6.18 -2.88
C THR A 516 -2.63 7.27 -3.70
N ASN A 517 -3.93 7.44 -3.47
CA ASN A 517 -4.70 8.55 -4.03
C ASN A 517 -4.89 9.58 -2.94
N VAL A 518 -4.39 10.79 -3.19
CA VAL A 518 -4.51 11.91 -2.27
C VAL A 518 -5.64 12.81 -2.72
N ASP A 519 -6.63 12.96 -1.87
CA ASP A 519 -7.63 14.02 -1.92
C ASP A 519 -7.07 15.20 -1.12
N LEU A 520 -6.72 16.28 -1.81
CA LEU A 520 -6.05 17.43 -1.22
C LEU A 520 -6.98 18.26 -0.32
N THR A 521 -8.30 18.17 -0.50
CA THR A 521 -9.27 18.74 0.43
C THR A 521 -9.22 18.00 1.76
N LYS A 522 -9.20 16.66 1.72
CA LYS A 522 -9.03 15.84 2.93
C LYS A 522 -7.65 15.96 3.54
N PHE A 523 -6.60 16.06 2.73
CA PHE A 523 -5.23 16.27 3.19
C PHE A 523 -5.09 17.54 4.04
N ARG A 524 -5.79 18.60 3.64
CA ARG A 524 -5.87 19.86 4.41
C ARG A 524 -6.64 19.69 5.71
N ALA A 525 -7.73 18.91 5.70
CA ALA A 525 -8.63 18.77 6.84
C ALA A 525 -8.20 17.70 7.87
N THR A 526 -7.46 16.66 7.47
CA THR A 526 -7.19 15.46 8.29
C THR A 526 -5.71 15.17 8.45
N ILE A 527 -5.31 14.71 9.65
CA ILE A 527 -3.90 14.48 10.02
C ILE A 527 -3.35 13.16 9.43
N THR A 528 -4.22 12.23 9.08
CA THR A 528 -3.84 10.89 8.59
C THR A 528 -4.46 10.62 7.22
N PRO A 529 -3.66 10.61 6.14
CA PRO A 529 -4.09 10.18 4.82
C PRO A 529 -4.49 8.70 4.84
N ASN A 530 -5.48 8.33 4.02
CA ASN A 530 -5.83 6.93 3.80
C ASN A 530 -4.62 6.18 3.20
N TRP A 531 -4.17 5.17 3.94
CA TRP A 531 -2.97 4.38 3.73
C TRP A 531 -3.05 3.49 2.46
N PRO A 532 -1.91 3.10 1.86
CA PRO A 532 -1.77 2.70 0.46
C PRO A 532 -2.71 1.62 -0.05
N VAL A 533 -3.01 1.72 -1.35
CA VAL A 533 -3.47 0.60 -2.18
C VAL A 533 -2.22 -0.08 -2.74
N PHE A 534 -2.09 -1.38 -2.47
CA PHE A 534 -1.02 -2.22 -3.02
C PHE A 534 -1.34 -2.54 -4.47
N GLU A 535 -0.37 -2.30 -5.36
CA GLU A 535 -0.53 -2.51 -6.79
C GLU A 535 0.69 -3.25 -7.33
N GLU A 536 0.62 -4.59 -7.43
CA GLU A 536 1.45 -5.32 -8.39
C GLU A 536 1.24 -4.70 -9.75
N ALA A 537 2.37 -4.45 -10.38
CA ALA A 537 2.45 -3.47 -11.42
C ALA A 537 3.01 -4.00 -12.74
N GLY A 538 3.27 -5.30 -12.84
CA GLY A 538 3.86 -5.85 -14.05
C GLY A 538 4.73 -7.04 -13.77
N PRO A 539 5.42 -7.54 -14.81
CA PRO A 539 6.17 -8.78 -14.70
C PRO A 539 7.38 -8.57 -13.79
N GLY A 540 7.28 -9.10 -12.56
CA GLY A 540 8.35 -9.12 -11.58
C GLY A 540 8.38 -7.94 -10.62
N SER A 541 9.28 -8.01 -9.65
CA SER A 541 9.60 -6.94 -8.70
C SER A 541 10.26 -5.75 -9.40
N CYS A 542 10.20 -4.57 -8.79
CA CYS A 542 10.85 -3.35 -9.26
C CYS A 542 12.34 -3.35 -8.90
N LYS A 543 13.21 -2.84 -9.77
CA LYS A 543 14.62 -2.60 -9.46
C LYS A 543 14.75 -1.41 -8.51
N GLN A 544 15.71 -1.49 -7.58
CA GLN A 544 16.04 -0.36 -6.71
C GLN A 544 16.75 0.73 -7.51
N MET A 545 16.00 1.66 -8.09
CA MET A 545 16.53 2.79 -8.84
C MET A 545 15.54 3.96 -8.91
N ARG A 546 16.01 5.12 -9.39
CA ARG A 546 15.21 6.35 -9.49
C ARG A 546 14.21 6.39 -10.66
N SER A 547 14.27 5.40 -11.55
CA SER A 547 13.46 5.33 -12.77
C SER A 547 12.02 4.88 -12.46
N LEU A 548 11.19 5.81 -12.01
CA LEU A 548 9.74 5.66 -11.90
C LEU A 548 9.07 6.92 -12.48
N ILE A 549 8.29 6.76 -13.55
CA ILE A 549 7.76 7.89 -14.34
C ILE A 549 6.27 7.71 -14.57
N ALA A 550 5.47 8.75 -14.32
CA ALA A 550 4.08 8.81 -14.75
C ALA A 550 3.97 9.65 -16.04
N GLN A 551 3.70 8.98 -17.15
CA GLN A 551 3.56 9.58 -18.48
C GLN A 551 2.09 9.79 -18.82
N LYS A 552 1.69 11.04 -19.02
CA LYS A 552 0.39 11.34 -19.62
C LYS A 552 0.40 10.94 -21.10
N VAL A 553 -0.51 10.06 -21.50
CA VAL A 553 -0.67 9.64 -22.91
C VAL A 553 -1.83 10.37 -23.56
N SER A 554 -2.95 10.48 -22.84
CA SER A 554 -4.16 11.15 -23.32
C SER A 554 -4.90 11.83 -22.16
N GLY A 555 -6.09 12.40 -22.42
CA GLY A 555 -6.95 12.94 -21.36
C GLY A 555 -7.41 11.88 -20.35
N THR A 556 -7.43 10.60 -20.74
CA THR A 556 -7.97 9.49 -19.96
C THR A 556 -6.96 8.38 -19.70
N GLN A 557 -5.70 8.55 -20.10
CA GLN A 557 -4.67 7.51 -19.97
C GLN A 557 -3.36 8.06 -19.42
N VAL A 558 -2.84 7.32 -18.44
CA VAL A 558 -1.50 7.54 -17.88
C VAL A 558 -0.77 6.21 -17.85
N ASP A 559 0.45 6.21 -18.36
CA ASP A 559 1.34 5.06 -18.30
C ASP A 559 2.34 5.30 -17.16
N LEU A 560 2.43 4.37 -16.22
CA LEU A 560 3.44 4.37 -15.18
C LEU A 560 4.56 3.41 -15.58
N LEU A 561 5.74 3.94 -15.79
CA LEU A 561 6.88 3.22 -16.35
C LEU A 561 7.97 3.05 -15.30
N TYR A 562 8.56 1.87 -15.25
CA TYR A 562 9.59 1.51 -14.29
C TYR A 562 10.53 0.44 -14.86
N VAL A 563 11.57 0.12 -14.11
CA VAL A 563 12.52 -0.97 -14.45
C VAL A 563 12.28 -2.13 -13.50
N SER A 564 12.07 -3.32 -14.06
CA SER A 564 11.92 -4.57 -13.30
C SER A 564 13.28 -5.04 -12.76
N ALA A 565 13.25 -5.95 -11.78
CA ALA A 565 14.44 -6.56 -11.19
C ALA A 565 15.28 -7.39 -12.18
N ASN A 566 14.71 -7.71 -13.36
CA ASN A 566 15.41 -8.37 -14.47
C ASN A 566 16.01 -7.37 -15.46
N ASP A 567 16.17 -6.10 -15.07
CA ASP A 567 16.73 -5.02 -15.89
C ASP A 567 15.92 -4.69 -17.15
N ILE A 568 14.62 -5.01 -17.17
CA ILE A 568 13.73 -4.77 -18.31
C ILE A 568 12.79 -3.60 -18.00
N VAL A 569 12.55 -2.73 -18.98
CA VAL A 569 11.51 -1.70 -18.91
C VAL A 569 10.13 -2.36 -18.86
N ALA A 570 9.37 -2.04 -17.82
CA ALA A 570 8.01 -2.48 -17.59
C ALA A 570 7.10 -1.28 -17.34
N GLY A 571 5.79 -1.51 -17.42
CA GLY A 571 4.85 -0.44 -17.16
C GLY A 571 3.42 -0.90 -16.88
N LEU A 572 2.66 0.07 -16.39
CA LEU A 572 1.25 -0.02 -16.08
C LEU A 572 0.46 1.03 -16.81
N PHE A 573 -0.55 0.56 -17.51
CA PHE A 573 -1.34 1.39 -18.40
C PHE A 573 -2.68 1.63 -17.71
N TYR A 574 -2.85 2.82 -17.14
CA TYR A 574 -4.07 3.22 -16.44
C TYR A 574 -5.02 3.89 -17.41
N THR A 575 -6.23 3.37 -17.50
CA THR A 575 -7.33 4.04 -18.21
C THR A 575 -8.36 4.54 -17.21
N PHE A 576 -8.53 5.85 -17.13
CA PHE A 576 -9.57 6.48 -16.34
C PHE A 576 -10.88 6.44 -17.13
N SER A 577 -11.94 5.90 -16.54
CA SER A 577 -13.29 6.10 -17.07
C SER A 577 -13.62 7.59 -16.94
N ASN A 578 -13.95 8.24 -18.05
CA ASN A 578 -14.57 9.57 -17.99
C ASN A 578 -15.77 9.46 -17.05
N GLY A 579 -15.77 10.26 -15.98
CA GLY A 579 -16.96 10.41 -15.14
C GLY A 579 -18.14 10.78 -16.04
N ALA A 580 -19.22 10.01 -15.91
CA ALA A 580 -20.54 10.42 -16.37
C ALA A 580 -21.03 11.62 -15.56
#